data_AF-A0A2K3NEU0-F1
#
_entry.id   AF-A0A2K3NEU0-F1
#
_cell.length_a   1.000
_cell.length_b   1.000
_cell.length_c   1.000
_cell.angle_alpha   90.00
_cell.angle_beta   90.00
_cell.angle_gamma   90.00
#
_symmetry.space_group_name_H-M   'P 1'
#
loop_
_entity.id
_entity.type
_entity.pdbx_description
1 polymer ?
#
loop_
_entity_poly.entity_id
_entity_poly.type
_entity_poly.pdbx_seq_one_letter_code
_entity_poly.pdbx_strand_id
1 'polypeptide(L)'
;MTENGKAAKVPVDGKRNILITSALPYVNNVPHLGNIIGCVLSADVFARYCRLRGYNVIYICGTDEYGTATETKALTENCSPKEICDKYHTIHKEVYEWFNISFDKFGRTSTPEQTEVCQSIFKKIFDNKWLSERTEAQLYCDTCERFLADRLVEGTCPHCEYDPARGDQCEKCGKVLGPIELKNPRCKVCTKSPRLRDTDHLFIELPLLQDKLEKYINKMSVDGSWSKNAIQITNSSLRDGLKQVCITRDLKWGVPVPHEKYSNKVFYVWFDAPIGYISITASYTHEWEKWWKNPENVELYQFMGKDNVLFHTVCFPSYLLGTGESWTLMKTVSVTDYLKYET
;
A
#
# COMPACT_ATOMS: atom_id res chain seq x y z
N MET A 1 5.74 23.05 13.69
CA MET A 1 4.33 23.49 13.93
C MET A 1 3.46 22.79 12.91
N THR A 2 2.29 22.26 13.30
CA THR A 2 1.39 21.57 12.35
C THR A 2 0.72 22.57 11.40
N GLU A 3 0.16 22.11 10.28
CA GLU A 3 -0.56 22.96 9.30
C GLU A 3 -1.66 23.84 9.94
N ASN A 4 -2.18 23.46 11.10
CA ASN A 4 -3.21 24.17 11.86
C ASN A 4 -2.68 25.00 13.04
N GLY A 5 -1.37 25.27 13.11
CA GLY A 5 -0.75 26.11 14.16
C GLY A 5 -0.71 25.48 15.56
N LYS A 6 -1.24 24.27 15.75
CA LYS A 6 -1.14 23.51 17.01
C LYS A 6 0.19 22.77 17.08
N ALA A 7 0.74 22.62 18.28
CA ALA A 7 1.89 21.74 18.50
C ALA A 7 1.51 20.29 18.14
N ALA A 8 2.44 19.57 17.52
CA ALA A 8 2.22 18.17 17.18
C ALA A 8 2.15 17.35 18.48
N LYS A 9 1.17 16.45 18.58
CA LYS A 9 1.01 15.62 19.78
C LYS A 9 2.02 14.47 19.77
N VAL A 10 2.60 14.19 20.93
CA VAL A 10 3.43 13.02 21.21
C VAL A 10 2.76 12.17 22.29
N PRO A 11 3.08 10.86 22.40
CA PRO A 11 2.58 10.02 23.49
C PRO A 11 2.95 10.60 24.87
N VAL A 12 2.05 10.40 25.84
CA VAL A 12 2.19 10.86 27.22
C VAL A 12 2.15 9.64 28.13
N ASP A 13 3.18 9.49 28.96
CA ASP A 13 3.30 8.37 29.90
C ASP A 13 2.15 8.38 30.91
N GLY A 14 1.68 7.19 31.29
CA GLY A 14 0.54 7.02 32.19
C GLY A 14 -0.83 7.41 31.61
N LYS A 15 -0.89 7.92 30.39
CA LYS A 15 -2.15 8.11 29.64
C LYS A 15 -2.31 7.03 28.57
N ARG A 16 -3.55 6.78 28.19
CA ARG A 16 -3.86 5.94 27.04
C ARG A 16 -3.54 6.71 25.75
N ASN A 17 -2.52 6.26 25.02
CA ASN A 17 -2.12 6.84 23.73
C ASN A 17 -2.64 5.97 22.60
N ILE A 18 -3.42 6.57 21.70
CA ILE A 18 -4.09 5.87 20.61
C ILE A 18 -3.65 6.49 19.29
N LEU A 19 -3.07 5.66 18.46
CA LEU A 19 -2.72 5.97 17.09
C LEU A 19 -3.80 5.40 16.18
N ILE A 20 -4.48 6.26 15.42
CA ILE A 20 -5.55 5.85 14.51
C ILE A 20 -5.07 6.07 13.09
N THR A 21 -5.23 5.04 12.25
CA THR A 21 -5.00 5.13 10.81
C THR A 21 -6.25 4.71 10.04
N SER A 22 -6.48 5.37 8.91
CA SER A 22 -7.46 4.95 7.92
C SER A 22 -6.72 4.54 6.66
N ALA A 23 -7.21 3.51 5.96
CA ALA A 23 -6.60 3.05 4.72
C ALA A 23 -6.36 4.21 3.75
N LEU A 24 -5.13 4.32 3.26
CA LEU A 24 -4.75 5.39 2.34
C LEU A 24 -5.55 5.25 1.03
N PRO A 25 -6.45 6.20 0.69
CA PRO A 25 -7.10 6.18 -0.62
C PRO A 25 -6.07 6.32 -1.75
N TYR A 26 -6.25 5.49 -2.77
CA TYR A 26 -5.45 5.58 -3.99
C TYR A 26 -5.81 6.86 -4.75
N VAL A 27 -4.82 7.71 -5.02
CA VAL A 27 -5.02 9.11 -5.40
C VAL A 27 -5.67 9.27 -6.77
N ASN A 28 -5.55 8.32 -7.68
CA ASN A 28 -5.93 8.52 -9.08
C ASN A 28 -7.46 8.45 -9.34
N ASN A 29 -8.29 8.32 -8.30
CA ASN A 29 -9.74 8.19 -8.37
C ASN A 29 -10.43 9.14 -7.38
N VAL A 30 -11.59 9.67 -7.74
CA VAL A 30 -12.44 10.42 -6.79
C VAL A 30 -13.07 9.43 -5.80
N PRO A 31 -13.00 9.67 -4.47
CA PRO A 31 -13.58 8.75 -3.49
C PRO A 31 -15.11 8.80 -3.56
N HIS A 32 -15.76 7.63 -3.58
CA HIS A 32 -17.21 7.48 -3.48
C HIS A 32 -17.63 7.14 -2.03
N LEU A 33 -18.95 7.14 -1.77
CA LEU A 33 -19.50 6.91 -0.42
C LEU A 33 -19.01 5.61 0.23
N GLY A 34 -18.89 4.53 -0.55
CA GLY A 34 -18.32 3.27 -0.07
C GLY A 34 -16.88 3.37 0.46
N ASN A 35 -16.01 4.17 -0.18
CA ASN A 35 -14.65 4.41 0.32
C ASN A 35 -14.69 5.23 1.61
N ILE A 36 -15.58 6.22 1.67
CA ILE A 36 -15.70 7.13 2.83
C ILE A 36 -16.15 6.37 4.07
N ILE A 37 -17.26 5.61 3.98
CA ILE A 37 -17.80 4.88 5.13
C ILE A 37 -16.87 3.75 5.59
N GLY A 38 -16.23 3.04 4.65
CA GLY A 38 -15.40 1.89 4.98
C GLY A 38 -14.05 2.23 5.61
N CYS A 39 -13.61 3.49 5.47
CA CYS A 39 -12.29 3.92 5.93
C CYS A 39 -12.41 5.20 6.77
N VAL A 40 -12.46 6.37 6.13
CA VAL A 40 -12.17 7.65 6.79
C VAL A 40 -13.25 8.10 7.76
N LEU A 41 -14.52 7.84 7.45
CA LEU A 41 -15.65 8.22 8.31
C LEU A 41 -15.75 7.32 9.55
N SER A 42 -15.56 6.01 9.38
CA SER A 42 -15.54 5.07 10.52
C SER A 42 -14.41 5.39 11.50
N ALA A 43 -13.21 5.68 10.98
CA ALA A 43 -12.08 6.11 11.80
C ALA A 43 -12.32 7.47 12.48
N ASP A 44 -12.97 8.42 11.79
CA ASP A 44 -13.28 9.74 12.35
C ASP A 44 -14.21 9.67 13.57
N VAL A 45 -15.27 8.85 13.48
CA VAL A 45 -16.20 8.62 14.59
C VAL A 45 -15.42 8.11 15.82
N PHE A 46 -14.54 7.13 15.64
CA PHE A 46 -13.72 6.61 16.72
C PHE A 46 -12.72 7.64 17.25
N ALA A 47 -12.05 8.40 16.37
CA ALA A 47 -11.12 9.44 16.76
C ALA A 47 -11.79 10.53 17.62
N ARG A 48 -12.99 10.97 17.24
CA ARG A 48 -13.79 11.93 18.00
C ARG A 48 -14.21 11.36 19.35
N TYR A 49 -14.66 10.11 19.40
CA TYR A 49 -14.96 9.42 20.65
C TYR A 49 -13.74 9.38 21.58
N CYS A 50 -12.58 8.96 21.09
CA CYS A 50 -11.35 8.89 21.88
C CYS A 50 -10.95 10.26 22.45
N ARG A 51 -11.08 11.33 21.67
CA ARG A 51 -10.82 12.71 22.13
C ARG A 51 -11.81 13.12 23.23
N LEU A 52 -13.10 12.81 23.09
CA LEU A 52 -14.10 13.06 24.15
C LEU A 52 -13.84 12.27 25.43
N ARG A 53 -13.24 11.07 25.31
CA ARG A 53 -12.80 10.27 26.47
C ARG A 53 -11.52 10.80 27.14
N GLY A 54 -10.92 11.88 26.62
CA GLY A 54 -9.69 12.45 27.16
C GLY A 54 -8.43 11.64 26.83
N TYR A 55 -8.50 10.71 25.87
CA TYR A 55 -7.33 9.95 25.43
C TYR A 55 -6.39 10.81 24.61
N ASN A 56 -5.10 10.48 24.63
CA ASN A 56 -4.14 11.12 23.75
C ASN A 56 -4.22 10.48 22.37
N VAL A 57 -4.87 11.16 21.43
CA VAL A 57 -5.13 10.63 20.08
C VAL A 57 -4.41 11.45 19.01
N ILE A 58 -3.82 10.73 18.06
CA ILE A 58 -3.58 11.23 16.70
C ILE A 58 -4.32 10.37 15.68
N TYR A 59 -4.94 11.02 14.71
CA TYR A 59 -5.60 10.38 13.57
C TYR A 59 -4.90 10.76 12.27
N ILE A 60 -4.26 9.78 11.63
CA ILE A 60 -3.40 9.94 10.47
C ILE A 60 -4.02 9.25 9.25
N CYS A 61 -4.01 9.94 8.11
CA CYS A 61 -4.33 9.37 6.80
C CYS A 61 -3.60 10.18 5.72
N GLY A 62 -3.78 9.85 4.46
CA GLY A 62 -3.20 10.54 3.33
C GLY A 62 -3.50 9.82 2.03
N THR A 63 -2.93 10.31 0.93
CA THR A 63 -3.08 9.69 -0.38
C THR A 63 -1.96 8.69 -0.68
N ASP A 64 -2.35 7.53 -1.21
CA ASP A 64 -1.43 6.56 -1.83
C ASP A 64 -1.24 6.96 -3.30
N GLU A 65 0.00 7.27 -3.69
CA GLU A 65 0.30 8.03 -4.90
C GLU A 65 1.16 7.27 -5.91
N TYR A 66 1.84 6.20 -5.49
CA TYR A 66 2.77 5.46 -6.34
C TYR A 66 2.12 4.33 -7.14
N GLY A 67 2.87 3.77 -8.09
CA GLY A 67 2.48 2.57 -8.83
C GLY A 67 1.93 2.81 -10.23
N THR A 68 1.72 1.69 -10.95
CA THR A 68 1.42 1.66 -12.39
C THR A 68 0.13 2.37 -12.76
N ALA A 69 -0.87 2.35 -11.87
CA ALA A 69 -2.17 2.96 -12.16
C ALA A 69 -2.08 4.49 -12.16
N THR A 70 -1.21 5.10 -11.34
CA THR A 70 -0.87 6.53 -11.44
C THR A 70 -0.18 6.84 -12.77
N GLU A 71 0.87 6.09 -13.16
CA GLU A 71 1.55 6.33 -14.45
C GLU A 71 0.60 6.19 -15.64
N THR A 72 -0.27 5.18 -15.64
CA THR A 72 -1.24 4.93 -16.72
C THR A 72 -2.26 6.07 -16.82
N LYS A 73 -2.76 6.54 -15.68
CA LYS A 73 -3.74 7.63 -15.64
C LYS A 73 -3.09 8.96 -16.04
N ALA A 74 -1.86 9.23 -15.60
CA ALA A 74 -1.08 10.38 -16.02
C ALA A 74 -0.85 10.41 -17.54
N LEU A 75 -0.50 9.26 -18.14
CA LEU A 75 -0.40 9.12 -19.60
C LEU A 75 -1.74 9.39 -20.31
N THR A 76 -2.85 8.93 -19.74
CA THR A 76 -4.19 9.15 -20.32
C THR A 76 -4.61 10.62 -20.23
N GLU A 77 -4.23 11.33 -19.16
CA GLU A 77 -4.50 12.76 -18.96
C GLU A 77 -3.41 13.68 -19.54
N ASN A 78 -2.41 13.13 -20.24
CA ASN A 78 -1.27 13.85 -20.81
C ASN A 78 -0.54 14.75 -19.79
N CYS A 79 -0.32 14.25 -18.58
CA CYS A 79 0.42 14.93 -17.53
C CYS A 79 1.46 14.00 -16.88
N SER A 80 2.29 14.56 -16.01
CA SER A 80 3.22 13.78 -15.18
C SER A 80 2.49 13.08 -14.03
N PRO A 81 3.03 11.95 -13.52
CA PRO A 81 2.52 11.31 -12.30
C PRO A 81 2.41 12.26 -11.10
N LYS A 82 3.34 13.22 -10.97
CA LYS A 82 3.28 14.22 -9.91
C LYS A 82 2.09 15.17 -10.06
N GLU A 83 1.86 15.69 -11.25
CA GLU A 83 0.75 16.64 -11.51
C GLU A 83 -0.61 15.99 -11.25
N ILE A 84 -0.79 14.72 -11.64
CA ILE A 84 -2.05 14.03 -11.35
C ILE A 84 -2.23 13.78 -9.85
N CYS A 85 -1.17 13.39 -9.14
CA CYS A 85 -1.23 13.22 -7.69
C CYS A 85 -1.54 14.55 -6.98
N ASP A 86 -0.92 15.67 -7.40
CA ASP A 86 -1.17 16.99 -6.83
C ASP A 86 -2.63 17.43 -7.02
N LYS A 87 -3.18 17.22 -8.23
CA LYS A 87 -4.58 17.50 -8.56
C LYS A 87 -5.52 16.69 -7.67
N TYR A 88 -5.35 15.37 -7.64
CA TYR A 88 -6.31 14.52 -6.94
C TYR A 88 -6.13 14.51 -5.42
N HIS A 89 -4.91 14.71 -4.90
CA HIS A 89 -4.70 14.92 -3.46
C HIS A 89 -5.54 16.10 -2.95
N THR A 90 -5.57 17.19 -3.72
CA THR A 90 -6.40 18.36 -3.42
C THR A 90 -7.90 17.99 -3.40
N ILE A 91 -8.37 17.25 -4.40
CA ILE A 91 -9.77 16.77 -4.46
C ILE A 91 -10.11 15.90 -3.23
N HIS A 92 -9.25 14.95 -2.87
CA HIS A 92 -9.45 14.13 -1.68
C HIS A 92 -9.54 14.98 -0.41
N LYS A 93 -8.60 15.93 -0.25
CA LYS A 93 -8.57 16.84 0.89
C LYS A 93 -9.86 17.64 1.00
N GLU A 94 -10.31 18.27 -0.09
CA GLU A 94 -11.54 19.06 -0.14
C GLU A 94 -12.79 18.22 0.21
N VAL A 95 -12.89 17.00 -0.34
CA VAL A 95 -14.00 16.09 -0.01
C VAL A 95 -13.99 15.75 1.48
N TYR A 96 -12.85 15.39 2.04
CA TYR A 96 -12.77 15.00 3.45
C TYR A 96 -12.96 16.18 4.41
N GLU A 97 -12.51 17.38 4.04
CA GLU A 97 -12.81 18.61 4.77
C GLU A 97 -14.32 18.92 4.76
N TRP A 98 -14.99 18.73 3.61
CA TRP A 98 -16.44 18.92 3.50
C TRP A 98 -17.23 17.90 4.33
N PHE A 99 -16.79 16.64 4.37
CA PHE A 99 -17.33 15.62 5.28
C PHE A 99 -16.94 15.86 6.74
N ASN A 100 -16.15 16.90 7.03
CA ASN A 100 -15.66 17.25 8.36
C ASN A 100 -14.86 16.12 9.01
N ILE A 101 -14.01 15.44 8.22
CA ILE A 101 -13.11 14.42 8.74
C ILE A 101 -11.95 15.11 9.48
N SER A 102 -11.78 14.75 10.75
CA SER A 102 -10.91 15.44 11.68
C SER A 102 -9.54 14.79 11.82
N PHE A 103 -8.79 14.72 10.72
CA PHE A 103 -7.41 14.25 10.75
C PHE A 103 -6.53 15.17 11.61
N ASP A 104 -5.58 14.61 12.35
CA ASP A 104 -4.46 15.36 12.92
C ASP A 104 -3.41 15.65 11.81
N LYS A 105 -3.29 14.75 10.82
CA LYS A 105 -2.55 14.98 9.56
C LYS A 105 -3.20 14.20 8.42
N PHE A 106 -3.50 14.88 7.32
CA PHE A 106 -3.76 14.28 6.02
C PHE A 106 -2.54 14.51 5.13
N GLY A 107 -1.75 13.46 4.90
CA GLY A 107 -0.46 13.53 4.22
C GLY A 107 -0.45 12.88 2.83
N ARG A 108 0.75 12.53 2.38
CA ARG A 108 1.03 12.00 1.04
C ARG A 108 2.12 10.95 1.16
N THR A 109 2.10 9.97 0.26
CA THR A 109 3.19 8.97 0.14
C THR A 109 4.33 9.45 -0.75
N SER A 110 4.13 10.46 -1.59
CA SER A 110 5.19 10.97 -2.49
C SER A 110 6.10 12.02 -1.82
N THR A 111 6.69 11.71 -0.66
CA THR A 111 7.54 12.65 0.11
C THR A 111 8.96 12.11 0.36
N PRO A 112 9.92 12.98 0.72
CA PRO A 112 11.25 12.53 1.15
C PRO A 112 11.19 11.60 2.37
N GLU A 113 10.32 11.89 3.35
CA GLU A 113 10.15 11.06 4.55
C GLU A 113 9.69 9.64 4.21
N GLN A 114 8.83 9.47 3.19
CA GLN A 114 8.46 8.14 2.69
C GLN A 114 9.71 7.40 2.21
N THR A 115 10.54 8.04 1.40
CA THR A 115 11.74 7.42 0.85
C THR A 115 12.69 7.00 1.97
N GLU A 116 12.96 7.89 2.92
CA GLU A 116 13.85 7.62 4.05
C GLU A 116 13.35 6.45 4.93
N VAL A 117 12.07 6.45 5.32
CA VAL A 117 11.52 5.41 6.18
C VAL A 117 11.46 4.06 5.46
N CYS A 118 11.03 4.04 4.19
CA CYS A 118 10.97 2.81 3.39
C CYS A 118 12.36 2.21 3.19
N GLN A 119 13.35 3.03 2.84
CA GLN A 119 14.72 2.58 2.65
C GLN A 119 15.35 2.10 3.97
N SER A 120 15.02 2.73 5.10
CA SER A 120 15.44 2.28 6.43
C SER A 120 14.89 0.90 6.77
N ILE A 121 13.58 0.69 6.60
CA ILE A 121 12.93 -0.62 6.83
C ILE A 121 13.51 -1.67 5.88
N PHE A 122 13.63 -1.34 4.59
CA PHE A 122 14.24 -2.20 3.58
C PHE A 122 15.65 -2.65 3.97
N LYS A 123 16.50 -1.71 4.39
CA LYS A 123 17.87 -2.02 4.79
C LYS A 123 17.90 -3.03 5.94
N LYS A 124 17.05 -2.86 6.96
CA LYS A 124 16.96 -3.80 8.08
C LYS A 124 16.49 -5.19 7.66
N ILE A 125 15.45 -5.30 6.82
CA ILE A 125 14.97 -6.62 6.36
C ILE A 125 15.98 -7.30 5.43
N PHE A 126 16.73 -6.53 4.64
CA PHE A 126 17.80 -7.01 3.77
C PHE A 126 18.97 -7.53 4.61
N ASP A 127 19.47 -6.73 5.57
CA ASP A 127 20.57 -7.10 6.47
C ASP A 127 20.23 -8.34 7.31
N ASN A 128 18.96 -8.50 7.69
CA ASN A 128 18.46 -9.66 8.43
C ASN A 128 18.15 -10.89 7.55
N LYS A 129 18.45 -10.84 6.25
CA LYS A 129 18.31 -11.95 5.29
C LYS A 129 16.88 -12.48 5.12
N TRP A 130 15.89 -11.59 5.15
CA TRP A 130 14.48 -11.94 4.87
C TRP A 130 14.09 -11.82 3.39
N LEU A 131 15.05 -11.50 2.53
CA LEU A 131 14.83 -11.28 1.11
C LEU A 131 15.53 -12.33 0.26
N SER A 132 14.87 -12.76 -0.80
CA SER A 132 15.44 -13.57 -1.88
C SER A 132 15.38 -12.82 -3.21
N GLU A 133 16.23 -13.22 -4.13
CA GLU A 133 16.24 -12.71 -5.50
C GLU A 133 15.72 -13.78 -6.46
N ARG A 134 14.95 -13.35 -7.47
CA ARG A 134 14.59 -14.17 -8.61
C ARG A 134 14.66 -13.37 -9.90
N THR A 135 15.09 -14.04 -10.97
CA THR A 135 15.02 -13.52 -12.32
C THR A 135 13.70 -13.94 -12.95
N GLU A 136 12.97 -12.98 -13.53
CA GLU A 136 11.74 -13.20 -14.27
C GLU A 136 11.89 -12.71 -15.70
N ALA A 137 11.28 -13.42 -16.66
CA ALA A 137 11.20 -12.96 -18.03
C ALA A 137 9.97 -12.05 -18.19
N GLN A 138 10.17 -10.84 -18.69
CA GLN A 138 9.09 -9.87 -18.93
C GLN A 138 9.24 -9.22 -20.31
N LEU A 139 8.14 -8.72 -20.86
CA LEU A 139 8.16 -8.01 -22.15
C LEU A 139 8.74 -6.61 -21.97
N TYR A 140 9.77 -6.28 -22.73
CA TYR A 140 10.45 -4.99 -22.76
C TYR A 140 10.23 -4.29 -24.10
N CYS A 141 9.81 -3.02 -24.05
CA CYS A 141 9.68 -2.19 -25.24
C CYS A 141 10.93 -1.33 -25.42
N ASP A 142 11.70 -1.59 -26.48
CA ASP A 142 12.93 -0.84 -26.76
C ASP A 142 12.69 0.63 -27.14
N THR A 143 11.51 0.96 -27.67
CA THR A 143 11.18 2.35 -28.03
C THR A 143 10.67 3.16 -26.85
N CYS A 144 9.95 2.53 -25.91
CA CYS A 144 9.53 3.19 -24.68
C CYS A 144 10.57 3.05 -23.54
N GLU A 145 11.64 2.29 -23.77
CA GLU A 145 12.71 1.96 -22.82
C GLU A 145 12.20 1.49 -21.45
N ARG A 146 11.19 0.61 -21.45
CA ARG A 146 10.58 0.09 -20.22
C ARG A 146 10.06 -1.34 -20.37
N PHE A 147 9.99 -2.03 -19.23
CA PHE A 147 9.19 -3.24 -19.11
C PHE A 147 7.70 -2.88 -19.18
N LEU A 148 6.91 -3.77 -19.78
CA LEU A 148 5.48 -3.57 -20.00
C LEU A 148 4.70 -4.37 -18.97
N ALA A 149 3.93 -3.68 -18.14
CA ALA A 149 2.87 -4.32 -17.36
C ALA A 149 1.84 -4.95 -18.30
N ASP A 150 1.13 -5.98 -17.84
CA ASP A 150 0.16 -6.76 -18.65
C ASP A 150 -0.84 -5.88 -19.41
N ARG A 151 -1.30 -4.78 -18.78
CA ARG A 151 -2.26 -3.82 -19.36
C ARG A 151 -1.67 -2.95 -20.48
N LEU A 152 -0.36 -2.86 -20.58
CA LEU A 152 0.38 -2.15 -21.63
C LEU A 152 0.79 -3.09 -22.78
N VAL A 153 0.40 -4.36 -22.72
CA VAL A 153 0.61 -5.36 -23.77
C VAL A 153 -0.73 -5.70 -24.39
N GLU A 154 -0.78 -5.65 -25.72
CA GLU A 154 -1.86 -6.18 -26.53
C GLU A 154 -1.31 -7.14 -27.59
N GLY A 155 -2.14 -8.02 -28.10
CA GLY A 155 -1.73 -8.96 -29.15
C GLY A 155 -2.88 -9.86 -29.57
N THR A 156 -2.56 -10.91 -30.30
CA THR A 156 -3.56 -11.89 -30.75
C THR A 156 -3.70 -13.00 -29.70
N CYS A 157 -4.94 -13.27 -29.27
CA CYS A 157 -5.25 -14.33 -28.32
C CYS A 157 -4.87 -15.70 -28.88
N PRO A 158 -4.08 -16.52 -28.16
CA PRO A 158 -3.66 -17.83 -28.65
C PRO A 158 -4.81 -18.85 -28.73
N HIS A 159 -5.95 -18.58 -28.08
CA HIS A 159 -7.07 -19.53 -27.98
C HIS A 159 -8.24 -19.26 -28.94
N CYS A 160 -8.50 -17.99 -29.28
CA CYS A 160 -9.66 -17.62 -30.09
C CYS A 160 -9.33 -16.65 -31.23
N GLU A 161 -8.03 -16.41 -31.46
CA GLU A 161 -7.50 -15.54 -32.53
C GLU A 161 -8.01 -14.09 -32.45
N TYR A 162 -8.54 -13.67 -31.30
CA TYR A 162 -8.98 -12.29 -31.08
C TYR A 162 -7.79 -11.35 -31.00
N ASP A 163 -7.79 -10.34 -31.86
CA ASP A 163 -6.88 -9.20 -31.84
C ASP A 163 -7.75 -7.94 -31.71
N PRO A 164 -7.58 -7.08 -30.67
CA PRO A 164 -6.44 -6.96 -29.74
C PRO A 164 -6.72 -7.49 -28.32
N ALA A 165 -6.38 -8.76 -28.05
CA ALA A 165 -6.43 -9.31 -26.70
C ALA A 165 -5.38 -8.66 -25.78
N ARG A 166 -5.73 -8.44 -24.51
CA ARG A 166 -4.85 -7.84 -23.51
C ARG A 166 -3.93 -8.89 -22.88
N GLY A 167 -2.83 -8.43 -22.29
CA GLY A 167 -1.85 -9.28 -21.61
C GLY A 167 -2.34 -9.96 -20.34
N ASP A 168 -3.49 -9.56 -19.78
CA ASP A 168 -4.08 -10.14 -18.56
C ASP A 168 -5.31 -11.01 -18.84
N GLN A 169 -6.11 -10.64 -19.85
CA GLN A 169 -7.34 -11.35 -20.19
C GLN A 169 -7.77 -11.05 -21.64
N CYS A 170 -8.25 -12.07 -22.34
CA CYS A 170 -8.92 -11.89 -23.62
C CYS A 170 -10.37 -11.43 -23.43
N GLU A 171 -10.72 -10.26 -23.97
CA GLU A 171 -12.07 -9.70 -23.85
C GLU A 171 -13.13 -10.49 -24.64
N LYS A 172 -12.74 -11.25 -25.68
CA LYS A 172 -13.67 -12.05 -26.48
C LYS A 172 -14.05 -13.38 -25.85
N CYS A 173 -13.07 -14.17 -25.40
CA CYS A 173 -13.31 -15.51 -24.85
C CYS A 173 -13.24 -15.57 -23.32
N GLY A 174 -12.91 -14.46 -22.64
CA GLY A 174 -12.82 -14.36 -21.19
C GLY A 174 -11.61 -15.07 -20.56
N LYS A 175 -10.78 -15.74 -21.36
CA LYS A 175 -9.61 -16.49 -20.88
C LYS A 175 -8.58 -15.54 -20.26
N VAL A 176 -8.14 -15.85 -19.04
CA VAL A 176 -6.98 -15.20 -18.40
C VAL A 176 -5.74 -15.60 -19.15
N LEU A 177 -4.93 -14.62 -19.54
CA LEU A 177 -3.72 -14.79 -20.33
C LEU A 177 -2.54 -14.24 -19.55
N GLY A 178 -1.34 -14.74 -19.87
CA GLY A 178 -0.10 -14.02 -19.59
C GLY A 178 0.33 -13.18 -20.80
N PRO A 179 1.01 -12.04 -20.61
CA PRO A 179 1.42 -11.18 -21.72
C PRO A 179 2.40 -11.89 -22.67
N ILE A 180 3.15 -12.86 -22.16
CA ILE A 180 4.11 -13.69 -22.92
C ILE A 180 3.40 -14.71 -23.81
N GLU A 181 2.16 -15.08 -23.48
CA GLU A 181 1.37 -16.06 -24.23
C GLU A 181 0.70 -15.45 -25.49
N LEU A 182 0.65 -14.12 -25.57
CA LEU A 182 0.07 -13.42 -26.72
C LEU A 182 0.91 -13.65 -27.98
N LYS A 183 0.23 -14.00 -29.07
CA LYS A 183 0.85 -14.00 -30.40
C LYS A 183 1.00 -12.56 -30.87
N ASN A 184 2.11 -12.24 -31.54
CA ASN A 184 2.39 -10.89 -32.05
C ASN A 184 2.16 -9.78 -31.01
N PRO A 185 2.81 -9.84 -29.83
CA PRO A 185 2.61 -8.84 -28.80
C PRO A 185 3.04 -7.47 -29.32
N ARG A 186 2.34 -6.43 -28.89
CA ARG A 186 2.58 -5.03 -29.23
C ARG A 186 2.46 -4.19 -27.97
N CYS A 187 3.32 -3.19 -27.88
CA CYS A 187 3.22 -2.17 -26.84
C CYS A 187 2.01 -1.28 -27.12
N LYS A 188 1.05 -1.19 -26.19
CA LYS A 188 -0.13 -0.34 -26.33
C LYS A 188 0.20 1.15 -26.49
N VAL A 189 1.40 1.59 -26.09
CA VAL A 189 1.82 3.00 -26.15
C VAL A 189 2.40 3.38 -27.50
N CYS A 190 3.33 2.57 -28.04
CA CYS A 190 4.05 2.92 -29.28
C CYS A 190 3.81 1.94 -30.42
N THR A 191 2.88 0.98 -30.25
CA THR A 191 2.45 -0.07 -31.20
C THR A 191 3.52 -1.04 -31.71
N LYS A 192 4.79 -0.84 -31.34
CA LYS A 192 5.91 -1.70 -31.72
C LYS A 192 5.94 -2.99 -30.91
N SER A 193 6.53 -4.03 -31.50
CA SER A 193 6.71 -5.33 -30.85
C SER A 193 7.72 -5.25 -29.70
N PRO A 194 7.35 -5.68 -28.49
CA PRO A 194 8.29 -5.83 -27.38
C PRO A 194 9.11 -7.14 -27.54
N ARG A 195 10.23 -7.23 -26.82
CA ARG A 195 11.06 -8.44 -26.72
C ARG A 195 11.05 -8.98 -25.29
N LEU A 196 11.18 -10.29 -25.14
CA LEU A 196 11.43 -10.87 -23.82
C LEU A 196 12.80 -10.42 -23.31
N ARG A 197 12.84 -10.03 -22.05
CA ARG A 197 14.08 -9.67 -21.35
C ARG A 197 13.97 -10.13 -19.90
N ASP A 198 15.07 -10.64 -19.39
CA ASP A 198 15.19 -11.02 -18.00
C ASP A 198 15.33 -9.79 -17.11
N THR A 199 14.66 -9.83 -15.95
CA THR A 199 14.67 -8.77 -14.96
C THR A 199 14.70 -9.37 -13.55
N ASP A 200 15.59 -8.85 -12.71
CA ASP A 200 15.75 -9.36 -11.35
C ASP A 200 14.83 -8.64 -10.37
N HIS A 201 14.23 -9.41 -9.46
CA HIS A 201 13.31 -8.91 -8.46
C HIS A 201 13.66 -9.43 -7.07
N LEU A 202 13.48 -8.56 -6.08
CA LEU A 202 13.52 -8.94 -4.68
C LEU A 202 12.14 -9.40 -4.19
N PHE A 203 12.15 -10.47 -3.41
CA PHE A 203 10.99 -11.05 -2.77
C PHE A 203 11.21 -11.08 -1.26
N ILE A 204 10.18 -10.76 -0.49
CA ILE A 204 10.19 -11.04 0.94
C ILE A 204 9.73 -12.48 1.19
N GLU A 205 10.52 -13.19 1.98
CA GLU A 205 10.28 -14.59 2.36
C GLU A 205 9.29 -14.67 3.53
N LEU A 206 8.01 -14.33 3.27
CA LEU A 206 6.93 -14.48 4.24
C LEU A 206 6.82 -15.87 4.89
N PRO A 207 7.07 -17.01 4.19
CA PRO A 207 7.04 -18.33 4.84
C PRO A 207 7.99 -18.42 6.04
N LEU A 208 9.15 -17.75 5.98
CA LEU A 208 10.15 -17.78 7.06
C LEU A 208 9.75 -16.92 8.27
N LEU A 209 8.80 -15.99 8.09
CA LEU A 209 8.28 -15.11 9.14
C LEU A 209 6.96 -15.61 9.73
N GLN A 210 6.38 -16.68 9.17
CA GLN A 210 5.03 -17.15 9.49
C GLN A 210 4.85 -17.43 10.99
N ASP A 211 5.76 -18.15 11.66
CA ASP A 211 5.63 -18.48 13.09
C ASP A 211 5.54 -17.22 13.98
N LYS A 212 6.38 -16.21 13.70
CA LYS A 212 6.38 -14.95 14.44
C LYS A 212 5.08 -14.18 14.21
N LEU A 213 4.63 -14.17 12.96
CA LEU A 213 3.41 -13.50 12.55
C LEU A 213 2.17 -14.15 13.15
N GLU A 214 2.07 -15.49 13.13
CA GLU A 214 0.96 -16.22 13.72
C GLU A 214 0.84 -15.98 15.22
N LYS A 215 1.97 -15.95 15.94
CA LYS A 215 1.97 -15.60 17.37
C LYS A 215 1.40 -14.21 17.61
N TYR A 216 1.78 -13.24 16.78
CA TYR A 216 1.24 -11.87 16.84
C TYR A 216 -0.27 -11.84 16.52
N ILE A 217 -0.71 -12.46 15.42
CA ILE A 217 -2.10 -12.49 14.96
C ILE A 217 -3.00 -13.18 16.00
N ASN A 218 -2.60 -14.35 16.51
CA ASN A 218 -3.39 -15.10 17.48
C ASN A 218 -3.61 -14.32 18.78
N LYS A 219 -2.61 -13.55 19.22
CA LYS A 219 -2.74 -12.69 20.40
C LYS A 219 -3.59 -11.46 20.11
N MET A 220 -3.23 -10.68 19.09
CA MET A 220 -3.88 -9.39 18.83
C MET A 220 -5.30 -9.51 18.27
N SER A 221 -5.63 -10.58 17.56
CA SER A 221 -7.01 -10.80 17.08
C SER A 221 -8.02 -10.89 18.23
N VAL A 222 -7.59 -11.45 19.37
CA VAL A 222 -8.40 -11.53 20.60
C VAL A 222 -8.27 -10.23 21.41
N ASP A 223 -7.04 -9.85 21.80
CA ASP A 223 -6.79 -8.68 22.66
C ASP A 223 -7.30 -7.37 22.06
N GLY A 224 -7.22 -7.25 20.73
CA GLY A 224 -7.65 -6.11 19.96
C GLY A 224 -9.07 -6.22 19.41
N SER A 225 -9.79 -7.30 19.68
CA SER A 225 -11.16 -7.54 19.22
C SER A 225 -11.33 -7.30 17.72
N TRP A 226 -10.54 -8.01 16.91
CA TRP A 226 -10.56 -7.83 15.46
C TRP A 226 -11.93 -8.15 14.87
N SER A 227 -12.27 -7.46 13.78
CA SER A 227 -13.51 -7.72 13.04
C SER A 227 -13.55 -9.17 12.55
N LYS A 228 -14.71 -9.83 12.64
CA LYS A 228 -14.84 -11.27 12.31
C LYS A 228 -14.38 -11.60 10.89
N ASN A 229 -14.72 -10.75 9.92
CA ASN A 229 -14.29 -10.87 8.54
C ASN A 229 -12.76 -10.79 8.39
N ALA A 230 -12.09 -9.89 9.13
CA ALA A 230 -10.64 -9.77 9.16
C ALA A 230 -9.97 -11.06 9.66
N ILE A 231 -10.49 -11.64 10.75
CA ILE A 231 -10.01 -12.91 11.31
C ILE A 231 -10.18 -14.04 10.30
N GLN A 232 -11.36 -14.14 9.67
CA GLN A 232 -11.64 -15.19 8.69
C GLN A 232 -10.70 -15.13 7.47
N ILE A 233 -10.52 -13.95 6.88
CA ILE A 233 -9.63 -13.73 5.73
C ILE A 233 -8.17 -14.05 6.11
N THR A 234 -7.70 -13.53 7.24
CA THR A 234 -6.32 -13.73 7.70
C THR A 234 -6.04 -15.20 7.99
N ASN A 235 -6.93 -15.88 8.74
CA ASN A 235 -6.76 -17.29 9.06
C ASN A 235 -6.86 -18.19 7.83
N SER A 236 -7.63 -17.80 6.80
CA SER A 236 -7.61 -18.54 5.54
C SER A 236 -6.24 -18.49 4.87
N SER A 237 -5.66 -17.30 4.77
CA SER A 237 -4.33 -17.13 4.16
C SER A 237 -3.22 -17.85 4.95
N LEU A 238 -3.31 -17.90 6.28
CA LEU A 238 -2.34 -18.62 7.11
C LEU A 238 -2.45 -20.14 6.90
N ARG A 239 -3.68 -20.69 6.84
CA ARG A 239 -3.92 -22.11 6.59
C ARG A 239 -3.42 -22.56 5.22
N ASP A 240 -3.54 -21.72 4.20
CA ASP A 240 -3.08 -22.02 2.84
C ASP A 240 -1.54 -21.98 2.73
N GLY A 241 -0.85 -21.45 3.74
CA GLY A 241 0.58 -21.21 3.75
C GLY A 241 0.94 -19.88 3.09
N LEU A 242 1.72 -19.07 3.78
CA LEU A 242 2.18 -17.80 3.21
C LEU A 242 3.15 -18.07 2.05
N LYS A 243 3.10 -17.21 1.04
CA LYS A 243 4.00 -17.24 -0.12
C LYS A 243 4.89 -16.02 -0.08
N GLN A 244 6.06 -16.14 -0.70
CA GLN A 244 6.90 -14.99 -0.95
C GLN A 244 6.16 -13.91 -1.76
N VAL A 245 6.50 -12.65 -1.52
CA VAL A 245 5.87 -11.51 -2.20
C VAL A 245 6.96 -10.65 -2.85
N CYS A 246 6.82 -10.36 -4.15
CA CYS A 246 7.73 -9.47 -4.87
C CYS A 246 7.57 -8.02 -4.38
N ILE A 247 8.66 -7.42 -3.89
CA ILE A 247 8.67 -6.05 -3.33
C ILE A 247 9.28 -5.01 -4.27
N THR A 248 9.66 -5.38 -5.49
CA THR A 248 10.26 -4.46 -6.48
C THR A 248 9.47 -4.43 -7.77
N ARG A 249 9.50 -3.31 -8.50
CA ARG A 249 8.87 -3.16 -9.80
C ARG A 249 9.74 -2.35 -10.76
N ASP A 250 9.63 -2.70 -12.04
CA ASP A 250 10.23 -1.96 -13.15
C ASP A 250 9.36 -0.75 -13.55
N LEU A 251 9.26 0.22 -12.62
CA LEU A 251 8.54 1.47 -12.82
C LEU A 251 9.46 2.66 -12.54
N LYS A 252 9.07 3.84 -13.01
CA LYS A 252 9.79 5.10 -12.71
C LYS A 252 9.14 5.84 -11.54
N TRP A 253 7.82 5.73 -11.39
CA TRP A 253 7.07 6.41 -10.34
C TRP A 253 6.87 5.51 -9.10
N GLY A 254 7.78 5.65 -8.14
CA GLY A 254 7.81 4.90 -6.89
C GLY A 254 9.02 5.28 -6.03
N VAL A 255 9.09 4.72 -4.82
CA VAL A 255 10.27 4.88 -3.96
C VAL A 255 11.45 4.09 -4.54
N PRO A 256 12.62 4.71 -4.80
CA PRO A 256 13.76 4.01 -5.38
C PRO A 256 14.36 2.98 -4.42
N VAL A 257 14.78 1.83 -4.96
CA VAL A 257 15.43 0.77 -4.17
C VAL A 257 16.90 1.14 -3.91
N PRO A 258 17.36 1.19 -2.64
CA PRO A 258 18.70 1.69 -2.29
C PRO A 258 19.77 0.58 -2.43
N HIS A 259 19.90 0.01 -3.62
CA HIS A 259 20.83 -1.08 -3.92
C HIS A 259 21.30 -1.01 -5.37
N GLU A 260 22.60 -1.14 -5.60
CA GLU A 260 23.24 -0.90 -6.91
C GLU A 260 22.59 -1.70 -8.05
N LYS A 261 22.35 -3.00 -7.81
CA LYS A 261 21.70 -3.91 -8.77
C LYS A 261 20.26 -3.50 -9.16
N TYR A 262 19.56 -2.78 -8.29
CA TYR A 262 18.16 -2.40 -8.47
C TYR A 262 17.97 -0.88 -8.61
N SER A 263 19.04 -0.16 -8.98
CA SER A 263 19.06 1.30 -9.12
C SER A 263 18.01 1.87 -10.08
N ASN A 264 17.58 1.09 -11.08
CA ASN A 264 16.53 1.46 -12.03
C ASN A 264 15.13 0.93 -11.65
N LYS A 265 14.94 0.48 -10.41
CA LYS A 265 13.68 -0.06 -9.90
C LYS A 265 13.17 0.74 -8.74
N VAL A 266 11.87 0.61 -8.51
CA VAL A 266 11.18 1.14 -7.36
C VAL A 266 10.60 0.02 -6.51
N PHE A 267 10.30 0.32 -5.25
CA PHE A 267 9.50 -0.58 -4.44
C PHE A 267 8.11 -0.76 -5.03
N TYR A 268 7.57 -1.96 -4.89
CA TYR A 268 6.18 -2.24 -5.22
C TYR A 268 5.27 -1.48 -4.27
N VAL A 269 4.19 -0.89 -4.80
CA VAL A 269 3.27 -0.05 -4.01
C VAL A 269 2.75 -0.75 -2.74
N TRP A 270 2.52 -2.06 -2.78
CA TRP A 270 2.04 -2.79 -1.61
C TRP A 270 3.11 -3.07 -0.55
N PHE A 271 4.39 -2.83 -0.86
CA PHE A 271 5.45 -2.79 0.13
C PHE A 271 5.49 -1.44 0.86
N ASP A 272 5.44 -0.33 0.12
CA ASP A 272 5.68 1.00 0.68
C ASP A 272 4.40 1.76 1.11
N ALA A 273 3.24 1.51 0.50
CA ALA A 273 1.98 2.15 0.87
C ALA A 273 1.65 2.04 2.37
N PRO A 274 1.72 0.87 3.04
CA PRO A 274 1.47 0.81 4.48
C PRO A 274 2.57 1.48 5.32
N ILE A 275 3.79 1.63 4.79
CA ILE A 275 4.86 2.45 5.41
C ILE A 275 4.48 3.94 5.35
N GLY A 276 3.59 4.33 4.42
CA GLY A 276 2.96 5.63 4.33
C GLY A 276 2.37 6.14 5.64
N TYR A 277 1.80 5.28 6.48
CA TYR A 277 1.30 5.71 7.80
C TYR A 277 2.42 6.26 8.69
N ILE A 278 3.58 5.64 8.63
CA ILE A 278 4.76 6.00 9.41
C ILE A 278 5.35 7.31 8.86
N SER A 279 5.57 7.40 7.55
CA SER A 279 6.15 8.59 6.91
C SER A 279 5.24 9.83 7.01
N ILE A 280 3.92 9.66 6.90
CA ILE A 280 2.98 10.76 7.14
C ILE A 280 3.08 11.22 8.59
N THR A 281 3.26 10.31 9.55
CA THR A 281 3.49 10.68 10.95
C THR A 281 4.84 11.39 11.13
N ALA A 282 5.89 10.99 10.39
CA ALA A 282 7.18 11.69 10.35
C ALA A 282 7.06 13.12 9.81
N SER A 283 6.20 13.35 8.81
CA SER A 283 5.87 14.69 8.31
C SER A 283 5.03 15.52 9.29
N TYR A 284 4.37 14.87 10.26
CA TYR A 284 3.58 15.53 11.30
C TYR A 284 4.45 15.95 12.50
N THR A 285 5.43 15.12 12.89
CA THR A 285 6.35 15.40 13.99
C THR A 285 7.70 14.70 13.80
N HIS A 286 8.79 15.38 14.19
CA HIS A 286 10.12 14.79 14.22
C HIS A 286 10.25 13.66 15.25
N GLU A 287 9.36 13.61 16.24
CA GLU A 287 9.32 12.57 17.28
C GLU A 287 8.40 11.39 16.91
N TRP A 288 8.21 11.11 15.61
CA TRP A 288 7.26 10.11 15.12
C TRP A 288 7.56 8.69 15.62
N GLU A 289 8.82 8.37 15.90
CA GLU A 289 9.22 7.09 16.49
C GLU A 289 8.56 6.87 17.85
N LYS A 290 8.22 7.93 18.62
CA LYS A 290 7.48 7.76 19.87
C LYS A 290 6.11 7.14 19.66
N TRP A 291 5.49 7.34 18.49
CA TRP A 291 4.22 6.71 18.11
C TRP A 291 4.42 5.31 17.51
N TRP A 292 5.40 5.14 16.63
CA TRP A 292 5.56 3.92 15.82
C TRP A 292 6.59 2.92 16.33
N LYS A 293 7.40 3.26 17.34
CA LYS A 293 8.38 2.37 18.00
C LYS A 293 8.19 2.36 19.52
N ASN A 294 6.94 2.32 19.97
CA ASN A 294 6.57 2.35 21.39
C ASN A 294 5.37 1.45 21.69
N PRO A 295 5.47 0.13 21.40
CA PRO A 295 4.34 -0.80 21.47
C PRO A 295 3.74 -0.95 22.87
N GLU A 296 4.51 -0.65 23.93
CA GLU A 296 4.03 -0.75 25.32
C GLU A 296 3.12 0.40 25.73
N ASN A 297 3.26 1.58 25.10
CA ASN A 297 2.51 2.78 25.47
C ASN A 297 1.51 3.25 24.41
N VAL A 298 1.57 2.70 23.19
CA VAL A 298 0.75 3.13 22.05
C VAL A 298 -0.12 1.97 21.55
N GLU A 299 -1.42 2.24 21.43
CA GLU A 299 -2.37 1.32 20.80
C GLU A 299 -2.68 1.77 19.38
N LEU A 300 -2.31 0.96 18.38
CA LEU A 300 -2.61 1.22 16.98
C LEU A 300 -3.97 0.61 16.57
N TYR A 301 -4.85 1.47 16.06
CA TYR A 301 -6.15 1.13 15.47
C TYR A 301 -6.13 1.43 13.97
N GLN A 302 -6.48 0.44 13.15
CA GLN A 302 -6.54 0.60 11.70
C GLN A 302 -7.95 0.35 11.17
N PHE A 303 -8.42 1.24 10.30
CA PHE A 303 -9.75 1.18 9.68
C PHE A 303 -9.62 1.03 8.17
N MET A 304 -10.27 0.01 7.60
CA MET A 304 -10.13 -0.31 6.18
C MET A 304 -11.30 -1.11 5.62
N GLY A 305 -11.46 -1.11 4.30
CA GLY A 305 -12.28 -2.11 3.59
C GLY A 305 -11.60 -3.48 3.54
N LYS A 306 -12.39 -4.55 3.36
CA LYS A 306 -11.91 -5.95 3.40
C LYS A 306 -10.77 -6.31 2.44
N ASP A 307 -10.62 -5.59 1.33
CA ASP A 307 -9.56 -5.86 0.34
C ASP A 307 -8.16 -5.56 0.88
N ASN A 308 -8.07 -4.70 1.89
CA ASN A 308 -6.80 -4.30 2.49
C ASN A 308 -6.33 -5.24 3.61
N VAL A 309 -7.14 -6.23 4.01
CA VAL A 309 -6.89 -7.03 5.22
C VAL A 309 -5.54 -7.72 5.18
N LEU A 310 -5.25 -8.50 4.15
CA LEU A 310 -3.99 -9.27 4.10
C LEU A 310 -2.75 -8.36 4.07
N PHE A 311 -2.86 -7.16 3.50
CA PHE A 311 -1.76 -6.21 3.52
C PHE A 311 -1.46 -5.72 4.95
N HIS A 312 -2.48 -5.56 5.78
CA HIS A 312 -2.34 -5.02 7.14
C HIS A 312 -2.22 -6.08 8.23
N THR A 313 -2.71 -7.31 8.00
CA THR A 313 -2.61 -8.41 8.96
C THR A 313 -1.42 -9.32 8.69
N VAL A 314 -0.94 -9.38 7.44
CA VAL A 314 0.18 -10.26 7.03
C VAL A 314 1.38 -9.46 6.55
N CYS A 315 1.24 -8.71 5.46
CA CYS A 315 2.40 -8.12 4.78
C CYS A 315 3.11 -7.07 5.64
N PHE A 316 2.40 -6.01 6.03
CA PHE A 316 2.99 -4.90 6.77
C PHE A 316 3.56 -5.31 8.13
N PRO A 317 2.86 -6.10 8.98
CA PRO A 317 3.45 -6.62 10.21
C PRO A 317 4.69 -7.48 9.94
N SER A 318 4.73 -8.26 8.85
CA SER A 318 5.92 -9.03 8.48
C SER A 318 7.10 -8.13 8.14
N TYR A 319 6.88 -6.99 7.47
CA TYR A 319 7.95 -6.03 7.16
C TYR A 319 8.55 -5.48 8.45
N LEU A 320 7.70 -5.05 9.38
CA LEU A 320 8.12 -4.50 10.66
C LEU A 320 8.79 -5.55 11.56
N LEU A 321 8.21 -6.74 11.69
CA LEU A 321 8.80 -7.86 12.44
C LEU A 321 10.15 -8.30 11.84
N GLY A 322 10.27 -8.27 10.52
CA GLY A 322 11.51 -8.59 9.80
C GLY A 322 12.67 -7.65 10.14
N THR A 323 12.40 -6.40 10.54
CA THR A 323 13.46 -5.46 10.95
C THR A 323 14.14 -5.87 12.26
N GLY A 324 13.45 -6.65 13.12
CA GLY A 324 13.90 -6.95 14.48
C GLY A 324 13.81 -5.79 15.47
N GLU A 325 13.22 -4.65 15.07
CA GLU A 325 13.01 -3.50 15.95
C GLU A 325 11.66 -3.57 16.68
N SER A 326 11.52 -2.80 17.77
CA SER A 326 10.32 -2.76 18.60
C SER A 326 9.26 -1.81 18.02
N TRP A 327 8.64 -2.21 16.92
CA TRP A 327 7.57 -1.44 16.27
C TRP A 327 6.25 -1.53 17.02
N THR A 328 5.49 -0.44 17.03
CA THR A 328 4.07 -0.41 17.37
C THR A 328 3.29 -1.13 16.27
N LEU A 329 2.94 -2.39 16.52
CA LEU A 329 2.10 -3.18 15.61
C LEU A 329 0.62 -2.90 15.87
N MET A 330 -0.21 -3.24 14.89
CA MET A 330 -1.66 -3.03 14.98
C MET A 330 -2.25 -3.83 16.15
N LYS A 331 -2.91 -3.14 17.07
CA LYS A 331 -3.69 -3.77 18.12
C LYS A 331 -5.06 -4.18 17.58
N THR A 332 -5.78 -3.24 16.95
CA THR A 332 -7.14 -3.46 16.47
C THR A 332 -7.28 -3.16 14.98
N VAL A 333 -7.95 -4.06 14.25
CA VAL A 333 -8.41 -3.83 12.87
C VAL A 333 -9.93 -3.77 12.78
N SER A 334 -10.45 -2.64 12.30
CA SER A 334 -11.85 -2.44 11.97
C SER A 334 -12.05 -2.58 10.46
N VAL A 335 -12.81 -3.60 10.06
CA VAL A 335 -12.97 -3.97 8.64
C VAL A 335 -14.43 -3.98 8.26
N THR A 336 -14.79 -3.18 7.27
CA THR A 336 -16.15 -3.13 6.73
C THR A 336 -16.29 -3.96 5.46
N ASP A 337 -17.49 -4.51 5.23
CA ASP A 337 -17.90 -4.97 3.91
C ASP A 337 -18.21 -3.79 2.98
N TYR A 338 -18.51 -4.08 1.72
CA TYR A 338 -18.83 -3.05 0.73
C TYR A 338 -20.19 -2.41 1.00
N LEU A 339 -20.24 -1.09 0.85
CA LEU A 339 -21.48 -0.36 0.64
C LEU A 339 -21.92 -0.54 -0.81
N LYS A 340 -23.12 -1.10 -1.02
CA LYS A 340 -23.75 -1.17 -2.35
C LYS A 340 -24.45 0.16 -2.67
N TYR A 341 -24.49 0.52 -3.95
CA TYR A 341 -25.24 1.66 -4.44
C TYR A 341 -26.33 1.14 -5.38
N GLU A 342 -27.57 1.28 -4.95
CA GLU A 342 -28.74 0.67 -5.60
C GLU A 342 -28.67 -0.86 -5.71
N THR A 343 -29.70 -1.46 -6.32
CA THR A 343 -29.89 -2.91 -6.47
C THR A 343 -29.16 -3.53 -7.64
#